data_AF-Q24SI4-F1
#
_entry.id   AF-Q24SI4-F1
#
_cell.length_a   1.000
_cell.length_b   1.000
_cell.length_c   1.000
_cell.angle_alpha   90.00
_cell.angle_beta   90.00
_cell.angle_gamma   90.00
#
_symmetry.space_group_name_H-M   'P 1'
#
loop_
_entity.id
_entity.type
_entity.pdbx_description
1 polymer ?
#
loop_
_entity_poly.entity_id
_entity_poly.type
_entity_poly.pdbx_seq_one_letter_code
_entity_poly.pdbx_strand_id
1 'polypeptide(L)'
;MSAMRLPLTNYNPVKLCQGCFQHDETKVAAQILSYQLAYHLLKRYSGTWQVKKDEILLQLEGTAHPMHFELNTGVLRYKTIRTSIVSRYSVERGLNELAEEISKDFALPDSRGEFQDPLMGLFVKLIEIYHARCGLRIVQCEKGQSLAGWELALGDETLRGWISSDGVMENRFGERYNLQDWFALRPEKMAAYVFGFYRFCNNYPSPIRHIN
;
A
#
# COMPACT_ATOMS: atom_id res chain seq x y z
N MET A 1 4.26 -40.98 -4.71
CA MET A 1 3.29 -40.55 -3.68
C MET A 1 2.78 -39.17 -4.07
N SER A 2 1.60 -39.13 -4.69
CA SER A 2 0.96 -37.89 -5.14
C SER A 2 0.35 -37.17 -3.93
N ALA A 3 0.81 -35.95 -3.65
CA ALA A 3 0.21 -35.12 -2.62
C ALA A 3 -1.23 -34.77 -3.01
N MET A 4 -2.18 -35.19 -2.18
CA MET A 4 -3.61 -34.94 -2.31
C MET A 4 -3.85 -33.42 -2.20
N ARG A 5 -4.15 -32.77 -3.33
CA ARG A 5 -4.63 -31.38 -3.33
C ARG A 5 -6.04 -31.40 -2.73
N LEU A 6 -6.17 -30.95 -1.49
CA LEU A 6 -7.47 -30.70 -0.87
C LEU A 6 -8.24 -29.69 -1.74
N PRO A 7 -9.40 -30.05 -2.31
CA PRO A 7 -10.26 -29.07 -2.95
C PRO A 7 -10.79 -28.17 -1.82
N LEU A 8 -10.51 -26.88 -1.88
CA LEU A 8 -11.17 -25.89 -1.02
C LEU A 8 -12.65 -25.82 -1.43
N THR A 9 -13.46 -26.74 -0.88
CA THR A 9 -14.77 -27.10 -1.42
C THR A 9 -15.89 -26.10 -1.19
N ASN A 10 -15.65 -24.91 -0.64
CA ASN A 10 -16.66 -23.84 -0.60
C ASN A 10 -16.01 -22.50 -0.23
N TYR A 11 -15.32 -21.89 -1.18
CA TYR A 11 -14.81 -20.53 -1.03
C TYR A 11 -15.95 -19.52 -1.24
N ASN A 12 -16.44 -18.90 -0.16
CA ASN A 12 -17.41 -17.82 -0.24
C ASN A 12 -16.70 -16.46 -0.09
N PRO A 13 -16.66 -15.63 -1.15
CA PRO A 13 -16.01 -14.31 -1.16
C PRO A 13 -16.43 -13.39 -0.02
N VAL A 14 -17.71 -13.45 0.34
CA VAL A 14 -18.37 -12.60 1.32
C VAL A 14 -18.09 -13.08 2.74
N LYS A 15 -17.90 -14.40 2.94
CA LYS A 15 -17.67 -14.99 4.27
C LYS A 15 -16.21 -15.00 4.74
N LEU A 16 -15.23 -14.70 3.89
CA LEU A 16 -13.81 -14.61 4.28
C LEU A 16 -13.28 -13.17 4.32
N CYS A 17 -13.95 -12.20 3.70
CA CYS A 17 -13.80 -10.81 4.13
C CYS A 17 -14.68 -10.60 5.39
N GLN A 18 -14.38 -11.34 6.47
CA GLN A 18 -14.98 -11.11 7.80
C GLN A 18 -14.45 -9.82 8.45
N GLY A 19 -13.69 -9.01 7.69
CA GLY A 19 -13.23 -7.67 8.03
C GLY A 19 -14.33 -6.61 8.00
N CYS A 20 -15.62 -6.97 8.00
CA CYS A 20 -16.69 -6.05 8.44
C CYS A 20 -16.64 -5.82 9.97
N PHE A 21 -15.44 -5.80 10.55
CA PHE A 21 -15.24 -5.20 11.86
C PHE A 21 -15.65 -3.74 11.72
N GLN A 22 -16.37 -3.22 12.71
CA GLN A 22 -16.56 -1.78 12.87
C GLN A 22 -15.19 -1.15 13.04
N HIS A 23 -14.56 -0.81 11.92
CA HIS A 23 -13.32 -0.07 11.91
C HIS A 23 -13.67 1.38 12.21
N ASP A 24 -12.93 1.97 13.14
CA ASP A 24 -12.95 3.41 13.37
C ASP A 24 -12.66 4.11 12.05
N GLU A 25 -13.68 4.77 11.49
CA GLU A 25 -13.61 5.43 10.18
C GLU A 25 -12.47 6.44 10.14
N THR A 26 -12.14 7.05 11.27
CA THR A 26 -11.00 7.96 11.43
C THR A 26 -9.67 7.26 11.18
N LYS A 27 -9.51 6.04 11.69
CA LYS A 27 -8.28 5.24 11.49
C LYS A 27 -8.15 4.76 10.04
N VAL A 28 -9.27 4.35 9.45
CA VAL A 28 -9.32 3.95 8.04
C VAL A 28 -8.94 5.13 7.15
N ALA A 29 -9.54 6.30 7.39
CA ALA A 29 -9.23 7.53 6.67
C ALA A 29 -7.78 7.97 6.88
N ALA A 30 -7.27 7.91 8.12
CA ALA A 30 -5.87 8.22 8.45
C ALA A 30 -4.89 7.39 7.62
N GLN A 31 -5.11 6.07 7.56
CA GLN A 31 -4.22 5.17 6.84
C GLN A 31 -4.28 5.45 5.33
N ILE A 32 -5.48 5.56 4.74
CA ILE A 32 -5.65 5.85 3.30
C ILE A 32 -4.98 7.19 2.94
N LEU A 33 -5.30 8.27 3.66
CA LEU A 33 -4.76 9.60 3.40
C LEU A 33 -3.24 9.64 3.58
N SER A 34 -2.68 8.90 4.54
CA SER A 34 -1.23 8.84 4.75
C SER A 34 -0.52 8.24 3.54
N TYR A 35 -1.00 7.13 2.99
CA TYR A 35 -0.43 6.54 1.78
C TYR A 35 -0.55 7.47 0.57
N GLN A 36 -1.74 8.05 0.37
CA GLN A 36 -2.00 8.98 -0.73
C GLN A 36 -1.08 10.21 -0.69
N LEU A 37 -0.98 10.85 0.48
CA LEU A 37 -0.14 12.03 0.67
C LEU A 37 1.35 11.69 0.55
N ALA A 38 1.81 10.58 1.13
CA ALA A 38 3.20 10.14 1.00
C ALA A 38 3.57 9.91 -0.47
N TYR A 39 2.70 9.24 -1.24
CA TYR A 39 2.91 9.05 -2.68
C TYR A 39 2.90 10.38 -3.45
N HIS A 40 2.01 11.31 -3.10
CA HIS A 40 1.96 12.63 -3.72
C HIS A 40 3.25 13.43 -3.50
N LEU A 41 3.74 13.48 -2.26
CA LEU A 41 5.00 14.15 -1.93
C LEU A 41 6.20 13.49 -2.61
N LEU A 42 6.26 12.15 -2.66
CA LEU A 42 7.31 11.45 -3.43
C LEU A 42 7.28 11.81 -4.91
N LYS A 43 6.10 11.84 -5.53
CA LYS A 43 5.95 12.27 -6.93
C LYS A 43 6.45 13.69 -7.18
N ARG A 44 6.33 14.57 -6.19
CA ARG A 44 6.76 15.97 -6.29
C ARG A 44 8.25 16.14 -6.05
N TYR A 45 8.79 15.52 -5.01
CA TYR A 45 10.12 15.82 -4.49
C TYR A 45 11.17 14.73 -4.75
N SER A 46 10.77 13.56 -5.24
CA SER A 46 11.59 12.33 -5.20
C SER A 46 12.01 11.93 -3.78
N GLY A 47 12.56 10.73 -3.64
CA GLY A 47 13.03 10.24 -2.35
C GLY A 47 12.93 8.73 -2.20
N THR A 48 13.07 8.28 -0.96
CA THR A 48 12.88 6.88 -0.55
C THR A 48 11.79 6.78 0.50
N TRP A 49 11.25 5.59 0.67
CA TRP A 49 10.21 5.32 1.64
C TRP A 49 10.41 3.96 2.29
N GLN A 50 9.86 3.81 3.50
CA GLN A 50 9.81 2.57 4.24
C GLN A 50 8.46 2.45 4.93
N VAL A 51 7.92 1.23 5.01
CA VAL A 51 6.67 0.96 5.73
C VAL A 51 6.98 0.12 6.96
N LYS A 52 6.96 0.76 8.12
CA LYS A 52 6.97 0.09 9.41
C LYS A 52 5.54 -0.24 9.82
N LYS A 53 5.38 -1.12 10.80
CA LYS A 53 4.09 -1.67 11.25
C LYS A 53 2.96 -0.63 11.32
N ASP A 54 3.24 0.54 11.92
CA ASP A 54 2.25 1.60 12.16
C ASP A 54 2.68 2.96 11.58
N GLU A 55 3.70 3.00 10.72
CA GLU A 55 4.29 4.25 10.25
C GLU A 55 4.87 4.14 8.83
N ILE A 56 4.65 5.16 7.98
CA ILE A 56 5.45 5.36 6.76
C ILE A 56 6.56 6.35 7.06
N LEU A 57 7.80 5.98 6.77
CA LEU A 57 8.93 6.89 6.76
C LEU A 57 9.18 7.34 5.34
N LEU A 58 9.25 8.65 5.14
CA LEU A 58 9.44 9.27 3.84
C LEU A 58 10.69 10.16 3.86
N GLN A 59 11.75 9.74 3.19
CA GLN A 59 12.98 10.53 3.06
C GLN A 59 12.96 11.23 1.71
N LEU A 60 12.55 12.50 1.70
CA LEU A 60 12.51 13.30 0.48
C LEU A 60 13.91 13.79 0.08
N GLU A 61 14.15 13.91 -1.22
CA GLU A 61 15.39 14.48 -1.74
C GLU A 61 15.52 15.96 -1.34
N GLY A 62 16.73 16.39 -0.99
CA GLY A 62 16.98 17.76 -0.51
C GLY A 62 16.54 18.05 0.92
N THR A 63 15.99 17.06 1.65
CA THR A 63 15.64 17.20 3.07
C THR A 63 16.62 16.42 3.96
N ALA A 64 16.97 16.97 5.12
CA ALA A 64 17.94 16.35 6.03
C ALA A 64 17.35 15.27 6.95
N HIS A 65 16.03 15.23 7.12
CA HIS A 65 15.35 14.33 8.05
C HIS A 65 14.17 13.65 7.34
N PRO A 66 13.82 12.41 7.69
CA PRO A 66 12.63 11.77 7.16
C PRO A 66 11.36 12.41 7.74
N MET A 67 10.29 12.38 6.95
CA MET A 67 8.93 12.65 7.39
C MET A 67 8.31 11.35 7.91
N HIS A 68 7.50 11.46 8.95
CA HIS A 68 6.94 10.36 9.71
C HIS A 68 5.42 10.41 9.64
N PHE A 69 4.79 9.45 8.96
CA PHE A 69 3.33 9.33 8.83
C PHE A 69 2.82 8.25 9.77
N GLU A 70 2.21 8.63 10.89
CA GLU A 70 1.57 7.69 11.80
C GLU A 70 0.25 7.18 11.20
N LEU A 71 0.19 5.90 10.84
CA LEU A 71 -0.93 5.35 10.06
C LEU A 71 -2.25 5.26 10.84
N ASN A 72 -2.17 5.04 12.15
CA ASN A 72 -3.34 4.87 13.01
C ASN A 72 -3.97 6.20 13.45
N THR A 73 -3.21 7.30 13.42
CA THR A 73 -3.65 8.61 13.93
C THR A 73 -3.75 9.65 12.81
N GLY A 74 -3.08 9.43 11.68
CA GLY A 74 -2.97 10.38 10.60
C GLY A 74 -2.11 11.59 10.96
N VAL A 75 -1.27 11.48 12.01
CA VAL A 75 -0.32 12.51 12.41
C VAL A 75 0.90 12.43 11.50
N LEU A 76 1.23 13.56 10.88
CA LEU A 76 2.44 13.75 10.12
C LEU A 76 3.44 14.55 10.96
N ARG A 77 4.67 14.04 11.08
CA ARG A 77 5.75 14.69 11.82
C ARG A 77 6.95 14.94 10.92
N TYR A 78 7.57 16.09 11.09
CA TYR A 78 8.82 16.46 10.46
C TYR A 78 9.59 17.40 11.38
N LYS A 79 10.81 16.99 11.78
CA LYS A 79 11.58 17.67 12.83
C LYS A 79 10.72 17.81 14.11
N THR A 80 10.51 19.04 14.59
CA THR A 80 9.68 19.35 15.75
C THR A 80 8.21 19.62 15.40
N ILE A 81 7.88 19.76 14.11
CA ILE A 81 6.54 20.12 13.64
C ILE A 81 5.68 18.86 13.55
N ARG A 82 4.43 18.98 13.99
CA ARG A 82 3.41 17.92 13.92
C ARG A 82 2.11 18.48 13.40
N THR A 83 1.42 17.75 12.54
CA THR A 83 0.12 18.15 12.00
C THR A 83 -0.78 16.93 11.81
N SER A 84 -2.10 17.09 11.93
CA SER A 84 -3.05 16.01 11.63
C SER A 84 -3.53 16.14 10.18
N ILE A 85 -3.30 15.10 9.39
CA ILE A 85 -3.72 15.05 7.99
C ILE A 85 -5.24 14.93 7.92
N VAL A 86 -5.83 14.11 8.78
CA VAL A 86 -7.28 13.82 8.78
C VAL A 86 -8.09 15.07 9.07
N SER A 87 -7.66 15.92 10.02
CA SER A 87 -8.41 17.13 10.37
C SER A 87 -8.25 18.27 9.36
N ARG A 88 -7.21 18.22 8.51
CA ARG A 88 -6.92 19.25 7.50
C ARG A 88 -7.44 18.89 6.11
N TYR A 89 -7.63 17.61 5.85
CA TYR A 89 -8.20 17.16 4.60
C TYR A 89 -9.67 17.58 4.48
N SER A 90 -10.03 18.10 3.32
CA SER A 90 -11.42 18.29 2.92
C SER A 90 -11.60 17.87 1.47
N VAL A 91 -12.77 17.32 1.15
CA VAL A 91 -13.09 16.84 -0.20
C VAL A 91 -13.04 17.98 -1.23
N GLU A 92 -13.46 19.18 -0.84
CA GLU A 92 -13.52 20.37 -1.69
C GLU A 92 -12.13 20.84 -2.13
N ARG A 93 -11.15 20.78 -1.21
CA ARG A 93 -9.76 21.22 -1.43
C ARG A 93 -8.88 20.13 -2.02
N GLY A 94 -9.21 18.87 -1.68
CA GLY A 94 -8.54 17.69 -2.19
C GLY A 94 -7.09 17.54 -1.70
N LEU A 95 -6.42 16.50 -2.23
CA LEU A 95 -5.07 16.11 -1.80
C LEU A 95 -3.98 17.10 -2.22
N ASN A 96 -4.13 17.75 -3.38
CA ASN A 96 -3.13 18.69 -3.91
C ASN A 96 -2.95 19.89 -2.97
N GLU A 97 -4.06 20.48 -2.53
CA GLU A 97 -4.01 21.67 -1.67
C GLU A 97 -3.49 21.31 -0.28
N LEU A 98 -3.91 20.17 0.27
CA LEU A 98 -3.36 19.62 1.51
C LEU A 98 -1.83 19.44 1.42
N ALA A 99 -1.33 18.88 0.31
CA ALA A 99 0.10 18.70 0.10
C ALA A 99 0.83 20.05 0.02
N GLU A 100 0.26 21.06 -0.65
CA GLU A 100 0.83 22.40 -0.71
C GLU A 100 0.90 23.09 0.65
N GLU A 101 -0.14 22.98 1.46
CA GLU A 101 -0.12 23.52 2.82
C GLU A 101 0.96 22.86 3.67
N ILE A 102 1.05 21.53 3.63
CA ILE A 102 2.06 20.77 4.38
C ILE A 102 3.46 21.15 3.91
N SER A 103 3.68 21.26 2.60
CA SER A 103 4.96 21.71 2.05
C SER A 103 5.36 23.09 2.56
N LYS A 104 4.41 24.04 2.65
CA LYS A 104 4.65 25.38 3.19
C LYS A 104 4.95 25.34 4.68
N ASP A 105 4.13 24.66 5.47
CA ASP A 105 4.28 24.57 6.92
C ASP A 105 5.61 23.91 7.31
N PHE A 106 6.05 22.92 6.54
CA PHE A 106 7.28 22.18 6.81
C PHE A 106 8.51 22.81 6.16
N ALA A 107 8.33 23.90 5.43
CA ALA A 107 9.36 24.58 4.66
C ALA A 107 10.16 23.59 3.78
N LEU A 108 9.44 22.74 3.05
CA LEU A 108 10.06 21.79 2.13
C LEU A 108 10.72 22.55 0.96
N PRO A 109 11.88 22.09 0.46
CA PRO A 109 12.59 22.75 -0.62
C PRO A 109 11.74 22.77 -1.90
N ASP A 110 11.87 23.79 -2.74
CA ASP A 110 11.23 23.85 -4.06
C ASP A 110 11.99 23.01 -5.11
N SER A 111 12.35 21.78 -4.76
CA SER A 111 12.88 20.79 -5.70
C SER A 111 11.72 20.07 -6.39
N ARG A 112 11.86 19.82 -7.70
CA ARG A 112 11.01 18.88 -8.42
C ARG A 112 11.86 17.68 -8.81
N GLY A 113 11.46 16.52 -8.34
CA GLY A 113 12.10 15.25 -8.66
C GLY A 113 11.38 14.53 -9.79
N GLU A 114 12.12 13.73 -10.57
CA GLU A 114 11.53 12.75 -11.49
C GLU A 114 11.31 11.43 -10.75
N PHE A 115 10.24 11.34 -9.96
CA PHE A 115 9.92 10.13 -9.24
C PHE A 115 8.95 9.23 -10.00
N GLN A 116 9.37 7.99 -10.24
CA GLN A 116 8.51 6.90 -10.69
C GLN A 116 8.77 5.64 -9.87
N ASP A 117 8.10 5.51 -8.73
CA ASP A 117 8.02 4.22 -8.02
C ASP A 117 6.63 3.59 -8.24
N PRO A 118 6.54 2.58 -9.12
CA PRO A 118 5.28 1.89 -9.39
C PRO A 118 4.79 1.07 -8.19
N LEU A 119 5.67 0.65 -7.27
CA LEU A 119 5.28 -0.12 -6.08
C LEU A 119 4.54 0.75 -5.08
N MET A 120 5.01 1.96 -4.80
CA MET A 120 4.29 2.87 -3.91
C MET A 120 2.90 3.21 -4.48
N GLY A 121 2.80 3.44 -5.80
CA GLY A 121 1.51 3.65 -6.47
C GLY A 121 0.57 2.45 -6.35
N LEU A 122 1.09 1.23 -6.48
CA LEU A 122 0.34 0.00 -6.23
C LEU A 122 -0.13 -0.08 -4.76
N PHE A 123 0.72 0.27 -3.80
CA PHE A 123 0.38 0.18 -2.37
C PHE A 123 -0.73 1.13 -1.98
N VAL A 124 -0.70 2.36 -2.52
CA VAL A 124 -1.81 3.32 -2.41
C VAL A 124 -3.11 2.66 -2.87
N LYS A 125 -3.13 2.02 -4.04
CA LYS A 125 -4.36 1.36 -4.54
C LYS A 125 -4.78 0.15 -3.74
N LEU A 126 -3.85 -0.65 -3.25
CA LEU A 126 -4.14 -1.77 -2.37
C LEU A 126 -4.83 -1.29 -1.08
N ILE A 127 -4.30 -0.24 -0.45
CA ILE A 127 -4.88 0.34 0.77
C ILE A 127 -6.23 1.00 0.46
N GLU A 128 -6.34 1.84 -0.58
CA GLU A 128 -7.61 2.48 -0.98
C GLU A 128 -8.75 1.48 -1.19
N ILE A 129 -8.46 0.35 -1.84
CA ILE A 129 -9.50 -0.61 -2.23
C ILE A 129 -9.81 -1.60 -1.10
N TYR A 130 -8.79 -2.07 -0.36
CA TYR A 130 -8.91 -3.24 0.51
C TYR A 130 -8.72 -2.96 1.99
N HIS A 131 -8.15 -1.82 2.40
CA HIS A 131 -7.97 -1.51 3.81
C HIS A 131 -9.32 -1.37 4.52
N ALA A 132 -10.20 -0.52 4.00
CA ALA A 132 -11.53 -0.29 4.57
C ALA A 132 -12.42 -1.54 4.58
N ARG A 133 -12.21 -2.47 3.64
CA ARG A 133 -13.07 -3.65 3.45
C ARG A 133 -12.60 -4.86 4.22
N CYS A 134 -11.31 -5.16 4.15
CA CYS A 134 -10.76 -6.42 4.67
C CYS A 134 -9.57 -6.18 5.63
N GLY A 135 -9.36 -4.94 6.09
CA GLY A 135 -8.32 -4.60 7.05
C GLY A 135 -6.90 -4.86 6.53
N LEU A 136 -6.67 -4.66 5.23
CA LEU A 136 -5.35 -4.88 4.61
C LEU A 136 -4.27 -4.08 5.36
N ARG A 137 -3.19 -4.78 5.72
CA ARG A 137 -1.95 -4.23 6.28
C ARG A 137 -0.79 -4.56 5.35
N ILE A 138 0.13 -3.61 5.26
CA ILE A 138 1.37 -3.75 4.51
C ILE A 138 2.50 -3.50 5.51
N VAL A 139 3.43 -4.43 5.61
CA VAL A 139 4.58 -4.31 6.52
C VAL A 139 5.84 -4.67 5.76
N GLN A 140 6.85 -3.82 5.82
CA GLN A 140 8.15 -4.15 5.25
C GLN A 140 8.82 -5.25 6.05
N CYS A 141 9.31 -6.27 5.37
CA CYS A 141 9.97 -7.43 5.94
C CYS A 141 11.11 -7.90 5.03
N GLU A 142 12.03 -8.68 5.59
CA GLU A 142 13.05 -9.39 4.81
C GLU A 142 12.61 -10.84 4.63
N LYS A 143 12.72 -11.38 3.41
CA LYS A 143 12.42 -12.79 3.11
C LYS A 143 13.62 -13.40 2.38
N GLY A 144 14.18 -14.48 2.94
CA GLY A 144 15.32 -15.19 2.33
C GLY A 144 16.67 -14.47 2.51
N GLN A 145 17.46 -14.36 1.43
CA GLN A 145 18.80 -13.75 1.40
C GLN A 145 18.77 -12.21 1.54
N SER A 146 18.07 -11.69 2.55
CA SER A 146 17.98 -10.24 2.83
C SER A 146 17.36 -9.40 1.70
N LEU A 147 16.52 -10.01 0.84
CA LEU A 147 15.76 -9.24 -0.13
C LEU A 147 14.65 -8.49 0.62
N ALA A 148 14.74 -7.16 0.61
CA ALA A 148 13.70 -6.29 1.15
C ALA A 148 12.39 -6.54 0.39
N GLY A 149 11.31 -6.68 1.13
CA GLY A 149 9.97 -6.83 0.55
C GLY A 149 8.90 -6.35 1.52
N TRP A 150 7.66 -6.61 1.15
CA TRP A 150 6.49 -6.20 1.90
C TRP A 150 5.54 -7.37 2.02
N GLU A 151 5.20 -7.73 3.25
CA GLU A 151 4.12 -8.67 3.55
C GLU A 151 2.79 -7.92 3.47
N LEU A 152 1.85 -8.51 2.74
CA LEU A 152 0.46 -8.10 2.66
C LEU A 152 -0.35 -9.05 3.53
N ALA A 153 -1.07 -8.55 4.52
CA ALA A 153 -1.89 -9.36 5.41
C ALA A 153 -3.29 -8.76 5.57
N LEU A 154 -4.32 -9.60 5.65
CA LEU A 154 -5.68 -9.16 5.99
C LEU A 154 -5.89 -9.15 7.51
N GLY A 155 -7.00 -8.59 7.99
CA GLY A 155 -7.25 -8.39 9.42
C GLY A 155 -7.23 -9.64 10.31
N ASP A 156 -7.40 -10.84 9.74
CA ASP A 156 -7.28 -12.12 10.45
C ASP A 156 -5.85 -12.70 10.48
N GLU A 157 -4.92 -12.06 9.75
CA GLU A 157 -3.51 -12.43 9.57
C GLU A 157 -3.24 -13.87 9.08
N THR A 158 -4.28 -14.60 8.67
CA THR A 158 -4.20 -15.98 8.19
C THR A 158 -3.82 -16.05 6.72
N LEU A 159 -4.27 -15.08 5.93
CA LEU A 159 -3.99 -14.97 4.50
C LEU A 159 -2.91 -13.91 4.28
N ARG A 160 -1.76 -14.34 3.77
CA ARG A 160 -0.58 -13.50 3.58
C ARG A 160 -0.05 -13.59 2.16
N GLY A 161 0.26 -12.44 1.58
CA GLY A 161 0.98 -12.30 0.31
C GLY A 161 2.27 -11.55 0.55
N TRP A 162 3.12 -11.49 -0.45
CA TRP A 162 4.41 -10.84 -0.37
C TRP A 162 4.81 -10.22 -1.70
N ILE A 163 5.51 -9.10 -1.66
CA ILE A 163 6.10 -8.42 -2.82
C ILE A 163 7.55 -8.08 -2.48
N SER A 164 8.51 -8.43 -3.32
CA SER A 164 9.89 -7.97 -3.19
C SER A 164 10.14 -6.62 -3.85
N SER A 165 11.24 -5.99 -3.44
CA SER A 165 11.76 -4.76 -4.04
C SER A 165 12.12 -4.88 -5.53
N ASP A 166 12.44 -6.08 -6.03
CA ASP A 166 12.73 -6.35 -7.45
C ASP A 166 11.46 -6.59 -8.29
N GLY A 167 10.28 -6.58 -7.66
CA GLY A 167 8.99 -6.72 -8.33
C GLY A 167 8.51 -8.18 -8.44
N VAL A 168 9.16 -9.16 -7.81
CA VAL A 168 8.56 -10.50 -7.68
C VAL A 168 7.46 -10.46 -6.61
N MET A 169 6.33 -11.10 -6.87
CA MET A 169 5.24 -11.19 -5.91
C MET A 169 4.80 -12.63 -5.71
N GLU A 170 4.28 -12.93 -4.52
CA GLU A 170 3.65 -14.19 -4.14
C GLU A 170 2.29 -13.85 -3.51
N ASN A 171 1.17 -14.29 -4.09
CA ASN A 171 -0.14 -14.00 -3.48
C ASN A 171 -0.44 -14.96 -2.32
N ARG A 172 -1.58 -14.72 -1.66
CA ARG A 172 -2.10 -15.57 -0.57
C ARG A 172 -2.36 -17.04 -0.92
N PHE A 173 -2.32 -17.41 -2.20
CA PHE A 173 -2.47 -18.78 -2.66
C PHE A 173 -1.11 -19.43 -3.01
N GLY A 174 0.01 -18.73 -2.77
CA GLY A 174 1.35 -19.20 -3.10
C GLY A 174 1.73 -19.05 -4.57
N GLU A 175 0.93 -18.35 -5.37
CA GLU A 175 1.23 -18.14 -6.78
C GLU A 175 2.21 -16.99 -6.97
N ARG A 176 3.25 -17.22 -7.79
CA ARG A 176 4.31 -16.24 -8.03
C ARG A 176 4.20 -15.56 -9.40
N TYR A 177 4.45 -14.26 -9.43
CA TYR A 177 4.39 -13.43 -10.64
C TYR A 177 5.48 -12.36 -10.63
N ASN A 178 5.86 -11.88 -11.81
CA ASN A 178 6.71 -10.69 -11.95
C ASN A 178 5.82 -9.48 -12.21
N LEU A 179 5.84 -8.50 -11.30
CA LEU A 179 5.08 -7.26 -11.39
C LEU A 179 5.55 -6.35 -12.52
N GLN A 180 6.77 -6.53 -13.02
CA GLN A 180 7.28 -5.76 -14.15
C GLN A 180 6.43 -5.97 -15.40
N ASP A 181 5.89 -7.18 -15.59
CA ASP A 181 4.97 -7.50 -16.68
C ASP A 181 3.64 -6.73 -16.55
N TRP A 182 3.36 -6.16 -15.38
CA TRP A 182 2.08 -5.55 -15.01
C TRP A 182 2.17 -4.02 -14.92
N PHE A 183 3.36 -3.42 -15.03
CA PHE A 183 3.53 -1.96 -14.90
C PHE A 183 2.84 -1.16 -15.99
N ALA A 184 2.49 -1.77 -17.13
CA ALA A 184 1.64 -1.15 -18.15
C ALA A 184 0.13 -1.17 -17.79
N LEU A 185 -0.27 -1.95 -16.79
CA LEU A 185 -1.66 -1.98 -16.33
C LEU A 185 -1.97 -0.75 -15.48
N ARG A 186 -3.25 -0.36 -15.46
CA ARG A 186 -3.73 0.61 -14.47
C ARG A 186 -3.48 0.06 -13.05
N PRO A 187 -2.97 0.88 -12.11
CA PRO A 187 -2.68 0.45 -10.75
C PRO A 187 -3.86 -0.27 -10.04
N GLU A 188 -5.10 0.15 -10.29
CA GLU A 188 -6.29 -0.49 -9.73
C GLU A 188 -6.47 -1.93 -10.22
N LYS A 189 -6.18 -2.16 -11.50
CA LYS A 189 -6.24 -3.49 -12.12
C LYS A 189 -5.13 -4.39 -11.56
N MET A 190 -3.93 -3.83 -11.41
CA MET A 190 -2.80 -4.51 -10.79
C MET A 190 -3.11 -4.91 -9.34
N ALA A 191 -3.67 -4.01 -8.53
CA ALA A 191 -4.06 -4.27 -7.14
C ALA A 191 -5.06 -5.43 -7.00
N ALA A 192 -5.97 -5.61 -7.97
CA ALA A 192 -6.88 -6.76 -8.00
C ALA A 192 -6.15 -8.10 -8.22
N TYR A 193 -5.04 -8.12 -8.96
CA TYR A 193 -4.28 -9.34 -9.23
C TYR A 193 -3.31 -9.71 -8.11
N VAL A 194 -2.61 -8.72 -7.56
CA VAL A 194 -1.49 -8.89 -6.63
C VAL A 194 -1.81 -9.77 -5.42
N PHE A 195 -2.98 -9.61 -4.81
CA PHE A 195 -3.35 -10.43 -3.65
C PHE A 195 -4.30 -11.60 -4.00
N GLY A 196 -4.51 -11.86 -5.29
CA GLY A 196 -5.44 -12.88 -5.75
C GLY A 196 -6.91 -12.51 -5.54
N PHE A 197 -7.25 -11.21 -5.54
CA PHE A 197 -8.64 -10.75 -5.46
C PHE A 197 -9.41 -11.01 -6.77
N TYR A 198 -8.73 -11.15 -7.90
CA TYR A 198 -9.36 -11.51 -9.17
C TYR A 198 -10.13 -12.84 -9.13
N ARG A 199 -9.72 -13.80 -8.27
CA ARG A 199 -10.43 -15.07 -8.08
C ARG A 199 -11.84 -14.92 -7.50
N PHE A 200 -12.23 -13.73 -7.04
CA PHE A 200 -13.58 -13.43 -6.58
C PHE A 200 -14.58 -13.22 -7.71
N CYS A 201 -14.13 -13.00 -8.94
CA CYS A 201 -15.00 -12.72 -10.07
C CYS A 201 -14.46 -13.39 -11.33
N ASN A 202 -15.22 -14.35 -11.88
CA ASN A 202 -14.87 -15.04 -13.14
C ASN A 202 -14.72 -14.10 -14.35
N ASN A 203 -15.20 -12.86 -14.24
CA ASN A 203 -15.05 -11.81 -15.27
C ASN A 203 -13.67 -11.11 -15.25
N TYR A 204 -12.80 -11.41 -14.28
CA TYR A 204 -11.44 -10.88 -14.19
C TYR A 204 -10.40 -11.99 -14.37
N PRO A 205 -10.26 -12.58 -15.57
CA PRO A 205 -9.16 -13.52 -15.82
C PRO A 205 -7.82 -12.82 -15.57
N SER A 206 -6.93 -13.48 -14.84
CA SER A 206 -5.54 -13.01 -14.69
C SER A 206 -4.86 -13.11 -16.06
N PRO A 207 -4.31 -12.01 -16.60
CA PRO A 207 -3.78 -12.01 -17.95
C PRO A 207 -2.43 -12.74 -18.08
N ILE A 208 -1.79 -13.16 -16.98
CA ILE A 208 -0.34 -13.40 -16.98
C ILE A 208 0.05 -14.75 -16.38
N ARG A 209 1.09 -15.33 -16.98
CA ARG A 209 1.63 -16.67 -16.73
C ARG A 209 2.36 -16.72 -15.39
N HIS A 210 2.15 -17.80 -14.64
CA HIS A 210 2.82 -18.04 -13.37
C HIS A 210 4.33 -18.22 -13.57
N ILE A 211 5.13 -17.74 -12.61
CA ILE A 211 6.50 -18.19 -12.46
C ILE A 211 6.44 -19.57 -11.80
N ASN A 212 6.97 -20.59 -12.48
CA ASN A 212 7.09 -21.94 -11.93
C ASN A 212 8.14 -22.01 -10.82
#